data_AF-A0A929XR97-F1
#
_entry.id   AF-A0A929XR97-F1
#
_cell.length_a   1.000
_cell.length_b   1.000
_cell.length_c   1.000
_cell.angle_alpha   90.00
_cell.angle_beta   90.00
_cell.angle_gamma   90.00
#
_symmetry.space_group_name_H-M   'P 1'
#
loop_
_entity.id
_entity.type
_entity.pdbx_description
1 polymer ?
#
loop_
_entity_poly.entity_id
_entity_poly.type
_entity_poly.pdbx_seq_one_letter_code
_entity_poly.pdbx_strand_id
1 'polypeptide(L)'
;YELRDFASLKNTVISSSEEGYGTELVDILETIHQQSLLLPEELENAFWEMFLMDAFLGNFDRHNGNWGFLVNKELGTVRIAPIYDCGSCLYPQLSEAGMKQVLSSEKELENRMYVFPNAAIKEGNKKINYFEFLSLTKNRVCIAALKRIIDRIDMGKIGSIIEHTPYISELQKRFYFTVLSLRKYLILEQAMEGRGEKGQNIAKRNLRTELDRIDGERREKWKF
;
A
#
# COMPACT_ATOMS: atom_id res chain seq x y z
N TYR A 1 17.01 13.92 -17.15
CA TYR A 1 15.67 13.88 -16.54
C TYR A 1 15.77 14.48 -15.14
N GLU A 2 14.86 15.39 -14.80
CA GLU A 2 14.74 16.06 -13.50
C GLU A 2 13.53 15.47 -12.76
N LEU A 3 13.69 15.14 -11.47
CA LEU A 3 12.58 14.66 -10.64
C LEU A 3 11.68 15.84 -10.24
N ARG A 4 10.37 15.69 -10.43
CA ARG A 4 9.34 16.63 -9.98
C ARG A 4 8.25 15.86 -9.25
N ASP A 5 7.97 16.23 -8.02
CA ASP A 5 6.94 15.57 -7.22
C ASP A 5 5.52 15.90 -7.70
N PHE A 6 4.54 15.11 -7.27
CA PHE A 6 3.14 15.31 -7.61
C PHE A 6 2.58 16.59 -6.98
N ALA A 7 3.09 17.01 -5.82
CA ALA A 7 2.71 18.27 -5.18
C ALA A 7 2.99 19.48 -6.08
N SER A 8 4.14 19.47 -6.76
CA SER A 8 4.52 20.47 -7.75
C SER A 8 3.56 20.48 -8.94
N LEU A 9 3.08 19.32 -9.39
CA LEU A 9 2.07 19.23 -10.45
C LEU A 9 0.72 19.78 -9.99
N LYS A 10 0.25 19.41 -8.78
CA LYS A 10 -1.02 19.88 -8.21
C LYS A 10 -1.07 21.41 -8.16
N ASN A 11 0.03 22.05 -7.77
CA ASN A 11 0.16 23.53 -7.77
C ASN A 11 0.01 24.19 -9.15
N THR A 12 0.11 23.45 -10.26
CA THR A 12 -0.09 23.99 -11.62
C THR A 12 -1.55 23.89 -12.10
N VAL A 13 -2.40 23.15 -11.38
CA VAL A 13 -3.81 22.94 -11.72
C VAL A 13 -4.66 23.95 -10.96
N ILE A 14 -5.23 24.91 -11.69
CA ILE A 14 -5.93 26.12 -11.14
C ILE A 14 -7.17 25.76 -10.29
N SER A 15 -7.77 24.59 -10.53
CA SER A 15 -8.99 24.11 -9.86
C SER A 15 -8.76 23.42 -8.52
N SER A 16 -7.53 23.10 -8.13
CA SER A 16 -7.30 22.41 -6.86
C SER A 16 -7.61 23.35 -5.68
N SER A 17 -8.64 23.01 -4.91
CA SER A 17 -9.13 23.86 -3.81
C SER A 17 -8.16 23.97 -2.62
N GLU A 18 -7.18 23.06 -2.54
CA GLU A 18 -6.13 23.02 -1.52
C GLU A 18 -4.73 23.25 -2.12
N GLU A 19 -3.78 23.72 -1.30
CA GLU A 19 -2.35 23.76 -1.63
C GLU A 19 -1.85 22.39 -2.15
N GLY A 20 -0.80 22.37 -2.97
CA GLY A 20 -0.30 21.16 -3.65
C GLY A 20 0.04 19.97 -2.73
N TYR A 21 0.23 20.21 -1.44
CA TYR A 21 0.48 19.18 -0.43
C TYR A 21 -0.78 18.57 0.20
N GLY A 22 -1.97 19.11 -0.08
CA GLY A 22 -3.25 18.53 0.36
C GLY A 22 -3.47 17.13 -0.22
N THR A 23 -3.82 16.18 0.64
CA THR A 23 -3.87 14.73 0.32
C THR A 23 -5.30 14.17 0.24
N GLU A 24 -6.31 15.01 0.06
CA GLU A 24 -7.68 14.52 -0.21
C GLU A 24 -7.70 13.73 -1.53
N LEU A 25 -8.30 12.54 -1.49
CA LEU A 25 -8.33 11.62 -2.62
C LEU A 25 -9.05 12.25 -3.83
N VAL A 26 -10.13 12.98 -3.59
CA VAL A 26 -10.90 13.66 -4.65
C VAL A 26 -10.03 14.65 -5.41
N ASP A 27 -9.27 15.48 -4.69
CA ASP A 27 -8.34 16.45 -5.27
C ASP A 27 -7.22 15.79 -6.08
N ILE A 28 -6.67 14.69 -5.57
CA ILE A 28 -5.62 13.93 -6.26
C ILE A 28 -6.16 13.40 -7.59
N LEU A 29 -7.34 12.77 -7.58
CA LEU A 29 -7.97 12.22 -8.79
C LEU A 29 -8.34 13.32 -9.79
N GLU A 30 -8.88 14.45 -9.30
CA GLU A 30 -9.17 15.62 -10.14
C GLU A 30 -7.90 16.16 -10.81
N THR A 31 -6.80 16.29 -10.05
CA THR A 31 -5.50 16.72 -10.58
C THR A 31 -4.98 15.74 -11.65
N ILE A 32 -5.11 14.43 -11.41
CA ILE A 32 -4.72 13.39 -12.38
C ILE A 32 -5.50 13.52 -13.69
N HIS A 33 -6.79 13.89 -13.63
CA HIS A 33 -7.65 14.04 -14.80
C HIS A 33 -7.51 15.36 -15.53
N GLN A 34 -7.12 16.44 -14.85
CA GLN A 34 -7.02 17.78 -15.44
C GLN A 34 -5.63 18.14 -15.96
N GLN A 35 -4.58 17.51 -15.44
CA GLN A 35 -3.22 17.71 -15.95
C GLN A 35 -3.11 17.31 -17.43
N SER A 36 -2.20 17.97 -18.16
CA SER A 36 -1.99 17.77 -19.60
C SER A 36 -0.63 17.18 -19.97
N LEU A 37 0.15 16.74 -18.98
CA LEU A 37 1.51 16.20 -19.17
C LEU A 37 1.52 14.73 -19.60
N LEU A 38 0.52 13.96 -19.15
CA LEU A 38 0.40 12.52 -19.38
C LEU A 38 -1.06 12.14 -19.69
N LEU A 39 -1.25 10.98 -20.28
CA LEU A 39 -2.59 10.41 -20.43
C LEU A 39 -3.20 10.17 -19.03
N PRO A 40 -4.38 10.76 -18.73
CA PRO A 40 -5.01 10.61 -17.41
C PRO A 40 -5.21 9.16 -16.97
N GLU A 41 -5.57 8.28 -17.91
CA GLU A 41 -5.76 6.85 -17.65
C GLU A 41 -4.47 6.14 -17.23
N GLU A 42 -3.32 6.47 -17.84
CA GLU A 42 -2.03 5.90 -17.44
C GLU A 42 -1.66 6.36 -16.02
N LEU A 43 -1.84 7.65 -15.74
CA LEU A 43 -1.49 8.22 -14.44
C LEU A 43 -2.42 7.71 -13.32
N GLU A 44 -3.73 7.61 -13.57
CA GLU A 44 -4.67 7.06 -12.60
C GLU A 44 -4.37 5.57 -12.32
N ASN A 45 -4.07 4.78 -13.35
CA ASN A 45 -3.67 3.39 -13.17
C ASN A 45 -2.40 3.27 -12.32
N ALA A 46 -1.37 4.08 -12.60
CA ALA A 46 -0.14 4.09 -11.82
C ALA A 46 -0.37 4.51 -10.36
N PHE A 47 -1.22 5.51 -10.13
CA PHE A 47 -1.63 5.94 -8.79
C PHE A 47 -2.30 4.80 -8.02
N TRP A 48 -3.28 4.10 -8.62
CA TRP A 48 -3.95 2.99 -7.94
C TRP A 48 -3.02 1.80 -7.69
N GLU A 49 -2.14 1.45 -8.63
CA GLU A 49 -1.15 0.39 -8.42
C GLU A 49 -0.19 0.74 -7.28
N MET A 50 0.26 2.00 -7.19
CA MET A 50 1.04 2.48 -6.06
C MET A 50 0.25 2.41 -4.73
N PHE A 51 -0.98 2.90 -4.71
CA PHE A 51 -1.84 2.88 -3.51
C PHE A 51 -2.07 1.45 -2.98
N LEU A 52 -2.25 0.48 -3.88
CA LEU A 52 -2.44 -0.93 -3.56
C LEU A 52 -1.17 -1.58 -3.01
N MET A 53 -0.01 -1.23 -3.57
CA MET A 53 1.27 -1.66 -3.02
C MET A 53 1.56 -1.01 -1.66
N ASP A 54 1.18 0.25 -1.48
CA ASP A 54 1.25 0.94 -0.19
C ASP A 54 0.29 0.29 0.84
N ALA A 55 -0.88 -0.23 0.43
CA ALA A 55 -1.75 -1.02 1.30
C ALA A 55 -1.10 -2.35 1.73
N PHE A 56 -0.46 -3.05 0.79
CA PHE A 56 0.27 -4.30 1.05
C PHE A 56 1.45 -4.08 2.02
N LEU A 57 2.26 -3.05 1.76
CA LEU A 57 3.43 -2.71 2.56
C LEU A 57 3.08 -1.91 3.83
N GLY A 58 1.87 -1.38 3.91
CA GLY A 58 1.36 -0.56 5.00
C GLY A 58 2.10 0.77 5.12
N ASN A 59 2.13 1.53 4.04
CA ASN A 59 2.73 2.86 4.01
C ASN A 59 1.80 3.87 4.69
N PHE A 60 2.26 4.54 5.75
CA PHE A 60 1.46 5.56 6.43
C PHE A 60 1.77 7.01 5.97
N ASP A 61 2.66 7.16 4.98
CA ASP A 61 3.25 8.45 4.63
C ASP A 61 3.47 8.68 3.11
N ARG A 62 2.68 8.03 2.25
CA ARG A 62 2.65 8.37 0.81
C ARG A 62 1.92 9.71 0.58
N HIS A 63 2.58 10.83 0.86
CA HIS A 63 2.07 12.17 0.52
C HIS A 63 2.48 12.58 -0.90
N ASN A 64 1.95 13.69 -1.41
CA ASN A 64 2.19 14.18 -2.78
C ASN A 64 3.66 14.53 -3.11
N GLY A 65 4.55 14.53 -2.11
CA GLY A 65 6.00 14.69 -2.29
C GLY A 65 6.73 13.37 -2.61
N ASN A 66 6.12 12.24 -2.25
CA ASN A 66 6.75 10.92 -2.25
C ASN A 66 6.46 10.12 -3.54
N TRP A 67 6.00 10.79 -4.59
CA TRP A 67 5.82 10.24 -5.92
C TRP A 67 5.72 11.40 -6.93
N GLY A 68 5.91 11.11 -8.21
CA GLY A 68 5.88 12.16 -9.23
C GLY A 68 6.42 11.70 -10.57
N PHE A 69 7.23 12.55 -11.19
CA PHE A 69 7.54 12.51 -12.60
C PHE A 69 9.02 12.76 -12.88
N LEU A 70 9.50 12.17 -13.96
CA LEU A 70 10.78 12.48 -14.57
C LEU A 70 10.53 13.36 -15.80
N VAL A 71 11.01 14.60 -15.74
CA VAL A 71 10.84 15.61 -16.79
C VAL A 71 12.14 15.76 -17.57
N ASN A 72 12.08 15.72 -18.90
CA ASN A 72 13.18 16.12 -19.77
C ASN A 72 12.74 17.33 -20.59
N LYS A 73 13.24 18.51 -20.22
CA LYS A 73 12.89 19.79 -20.87
C LYS A 73 13.44 19.90 -22.29
N GLU A 74 14.62 19.33 -22.55
CA GLU A 74 15.26 19.38 -23.89
C GLU A 74 14.48 18.55 -24.90
N LEU A 75 13.98 17.37 -24.48
CA LEU A 75 13.20 16.48 -25.34
C LEU A 75 11.68 16.77 -25.28
N GLY A 76 11.23 17.63 -24.36
CA GLY A 76 9.80 17.87 -24.12
C GLY A 76 9.03 16.64 -23.60
N THR A 77 9.71 15.66 -22.99
CA THR A 77 9.09 14.40 -22.55
C THR A 77 8.89 14.35 -21.05
N VAL A 78 7.75 13.82 -20.62
CA VAL A 78 7.44 13.50 -19.21
C VAL A 78 7.13 12.02 -19.10
N ARG A 79 7.58 11.39 -18.01
CA ARG A 79 7.19 10.03 -17.64
C ARG A 79 7.00 9.92 -16.14
N ILE A 80 6.19 8.97 -15.70
CA ILE A 80 6.01 8.67 -14.27
C ILE A 80 7.35 8.22 -13.68
N ALA A 81 7.73 8.77 -12.52
CA ALA A 81 8.94 8.37 -11.84
C ALA A 81 8.79 6.94 -11.27
N PRO A 82 9.87 6.15 -11.19
CA PRO A 82 9.86 4.93 -10.39
C PRO A 82 9.42 5.24 -8.96
N ILE A 83 8.75 4.31 -8.29
CA ILE A 83 8.36 4.48 -6.89
C ILE A 83 9.62 4.71 -6.04
N TYR A 84 9.60 5.74 -5.20
CA TYR A 84 10.67 6.09 -4.26
C TYR A 84 10.09 6.33 -2.87
N ASP A 85 10.95 6.57 -1.88
CA ASP A 85 10.58 6.88 -0.50
C ASP A 85 9.52 5.93 0.11
N CYS A 86 9.89 4.65 0.23
CA CYS A 86 9.11 3.63 0.91
C CYS A 86 9.56 3.42 2.37
N GLY A 87 10.27 4.39 2.96
CA GLY A 87 10.83 4.28 4.32
C GLY A 87 9.75 4.16 5.41
N SER A 88 8.55 4.68 5.13
CA SER A 88 7.38 4.61 6.01
C SER A 88 6.53 3.34 5.84
N CYS A 89 7.08 2.31 5.19
CA CYS A 89 6.47 0.98 5.07
C CYS A 89 6.98 0.03 6.16
N LEU A 90 6.28 -1.09 6.38
CA LEU A 90 6.75 -2.23 7.17
C LEU A 90 7.18 -1.88 8.62
N TYR A 91 6.50 -0.92 9.24
CA TYR A 91 6.69 -0.56 10.66
C TYR A 91 8.15 -0.18 11.01
N PRO A 92 8.70 0.88 10.42
CA PRO A 92 10.13 1.21 10.54
C PRO A 92 10.57 1.56 11.97
N GLN A 93 9.63 1.98 12.82
CA GLN A 93 9.91 2.36 14.22
C GLN A 93 9.65 1.23 15.23
N LEU A 94 9.21 0.04 14.77
CA LEU A 94 8.89 -1.06 15.67
C LEU A 94 10.18 -1.77 16.12
N SER A 95 10.40 -1.86 17.42
CA SER A 95 11.56 -2.58 17.99
C SER A 95 11.38 -4.10 17.92
N GLU A 96 12.46 -4.87 18.10
CA GLU A 96 12.37 -6.33 18.19
C GLU A 96 11.43 -6.81 19.30
N ALA A 97 11.49 -6.18 20.48
CA ALA A 97 10.56 -6.49 21.57
C ALA A 97 9.10 -6.25 21.15
N GLY A 98 8.85 -5.17 20.40
CA GLY A 98 7.55 -4.88 19.80
C GLY A 98 7.14 -5.94 18.77
N MET A 99 8.04 -6.34 17.86
CA MET A 99 7.76 -7.40 16.88
C MET A 99 7.40 -8.72 17.57
N LYS A 100 8.13 -9.09 18.63
CA LYS A 100 7.82 -10.28 19.43
C LYS A 100 6.43 -10.19 20.07
N GLN A 101 6.10 -9.05 20.67
CA GLN A 101 4.77 -8.83 21.26
C GLN A 101 3.66 -9.00 20.22
N VAL A 102 3.84 -8.42 19.03
CA VAL A 102 2.87 -8.54 17.94
C VAL A 102 2.69 -9.98 17.51
N LEU A 103 3.77 -10.70 17.23
CA LEU A 103 3.71 -12.10 16.81
C LEU A 103 3.10 -13.02 17.88
N SER A 104 3.13 -12.62 19.15
CA SER A 104 2.53 -13.36 20.26
C SER A 104 1.07 -13.00 20.56
N SER A 105 0.51 -11.98 19.90
CA SER A 105 -0.81 -11.44 20.22
C SER A 105 -1.68 -11.28 18.97
N GLU A 106 -2.72 -12.09 18.88
CA GLU A 106 -3.72 -12.00 17.80
C GLU A 106 -4.35 -10.61 17.76
N LYS A 107 -4.63 -10.01 18.92
CA LYS A 107 -5.16 -8.64 19.02
C LYS A 107 -4.23 -7.60 18.39
N GLU A 108 -2.92 -7.75 18.60
CA GLU A 108 -1.94 -6.82 18.03
C GLU A 108 -1.82 -7.00 16.51
N LEU A 109 -1.97 -8.23 16.01
CA LEU A 109 -2.02 -8.52 14.58
C LEU A 109 -3.31 -7.96 13.95
N GLU A 110 -4.48 -8.13 14.58
CA GLU A 110 -5.74 -7.52 14.16
C GLU A 110 -5.62 -6.00 14.02
N ASN A 111 -5.05 -5.35 15.03
CA ASN A 111 -4.85 -3.90 15.01
C ASN A 111 -4.01 -3.47 13.78
N ARG A 112 -3.02 -4.29 13.41
CA ARG A 112 -2.11 -4.04 12.28
C ARG A 112 -2.70 -4.32 10.90
N MET A 113 -3.78 -5.09 10.85
CA MET A 113 -4.53 -5.36 9.62
C MET A 113 -5.69 -4.38 9.44
N TYR A 114 -6.39 -4.05 10.52
CA TYR A 114 -7.71 -3.42 10.44
C TYR A 114 -7.77 -2.00 11.01
N VAL A 115 -6.82 -1.60 11.87
CA VAL A 115 -6.86 -0.30 12.55
C VAL A 115 -5.77 0.65 12.02
N PHE A 116 -4.55 0.15 11.86
CA PHE A 116 -3.40 0.91 11.36
C PHE A 116 -2.37 0.00 10.67
N PRO A 117 -1.50 0.50 9.78
CA PRO A 117 -1.38 1.87 9.30
C PRO A 117 -2.53 2.29 8.40
N ASN A 118 -2.83 3.58 8.41
CA ASN A 118 -3.75 4.23 7.47
C ASN A 118 -2.92 5.01 6.44
N ALA A 119 -3.45 5.16 5.23
CA ALA A 119 -2.80 5.93 4.18
C ALA A 119 -2.58 7.39 4.61
N ALA A 120 -1.59 8.07 4.02
CA ALA A 120 -1.46 9.53 4.14
C ALA A 120 -2.56 10.27 3.37
N ILE A 121 -3.15 9.60 2.37
CA ILE A 121 -4.29 10.07 1.60
C ILE A 121 -5.54 10.07 2.48
N LYS A 122 -6.39 11.07 2.29
CA LYS A 122 -7.58 11.32 3.10
C LYS A 122 -8.86 11.24 2.28
N GLU A 123 -9.95 10.94 2.97
CA GLU A 123 -11.32 11.10 2.48
C GLU A 123 -12.13 11.82 3.56
N GLY A 124 -12.61 13.04 3.26
CA GLY A 124 -13.37 13.84 4.22
C GLY A 124 -12.53 14.24 5.43
N ASN A 125 -11.30 14.71 5.20
CA ASN A 125 -10.32 15.11 6.22
C ASN A 125 -9.83 13.98 7.15
N LYS A 126 -10.22 12.72 6.90
CA LYS A 126 -9.76 11.56 7.66
C LYS A 126 -8.83 10.70 6.81
N LYS A 127 -7.68 10.28 7.38
CA LYS A 127 -6.79 9.31 6.72
C LYS A 127 -7.54 8.04 6.35
N ILE A 128 -7.34 7.57 5.12
CA ILE A 128 -8.00 6.39 4.61
C ILE A 128 -7.45 5.14 5.32
N ASN A 129 -8.35 4.33 5.89
CA ASN A 129 -8.00 3.00 6.36
C ASN A 129 -8.00 2.02 5.18
N TYR A 130 -6.87 1.36 4.93
CA TYR A 130 -6.70 0.49 3.75
C TYR A 130 -7.72 -0.65 3.69
N PHE A 131 -7.95 -1.32 4.81
CA PHE A 131 -8.89 -2.44 4.89
C PHE A 131 -10.33 -1.97 4.61
N GLU A 132 -10.76 -0.92 5.30
CA GLU A 132 -12.11 -0.36 5.14
C GLU A 132 -12.33 0.12 3.70
N PHE A 133 -11.42 0.92 3.17
CA PHE A 133 -11.52 1.48 1.82
C PHE A 133 -11.58 0.40 0.74
N LEU A 134 -10.65 -0.56 0.75
CA LEU A 134 -10.61 -1.59 -0.29
C LEU A 134 -11.83 -2.52 -0.21
N SER A 135 -12.36 -2.77 1.00
CA SER A 135 -13.57 -3.58 1.19
C SER A 135 -14.84 -2.91 0.67
N LEU A 136 -14.87 -1.57 0.61
CA LEU A 136 -16.07 -0.78 0.33
C LEU A 136 -16.02 -0.03 -1.01
N THR A 137 -14.83 0.15 -1.60
CA THR A 137 -14.66 0.99 -2.79
C THR A 137 -15.46 0.48 -3.98
N LYS A 138 -16.08 1.42 -4.69
CA LYS A 138 -16.77 1.21 -5.97
C LYS A 138 -15.96 1.75 -7.15
N ASN A 139 -14.76 2.29 -6.92
CA ASN A 139 -13.91 2.82 -7.98
C ASN A 139 -13.44 1.66 -8.89
N ARG A 140 -13.94 1.63 -10.13
CA ARG A 140 -13.67 0.52 -11.07
C ARG A 140 -12.19 0.42 -11.47
N VAL A 141 -11.48 1.55 -11.56
CA VAL A 141 -10.05 1.58 -11.90
C VAL A 141 -9.23 0.97 -10.76
N CYS A 142 -9.51 1.36 -9.52
CA CYS A 142 -8.91 0.76 -8.33
C CYS A 142 -9.15 -0.76 -8.26
N ILE A 143 -10.37 -1.20 -8.56
CA ILE A 143 -10.75 -2.63 -8.54
C ILE A 143 -10.00 -3.42 -9.63
N ALA A 144 -9.91 -2.86 -10.83
CA ALA A 144 -9.16 -3.49 -11.92
C ALA A 144 -7.67 -3.58 -11.59
N ALA A 145 -7.10 -2.52 -10.98
CA ALA A 145 -5.72 -2.52 -10.50
C ALA A 145 -5.49 -3.54 -9.39
N LEU A 146 -6.44 -3.68 -8.44
CA LEU A 146 -6.36 -4.66 -7.35
C LEU A 146 -6.20 -6.09 -7.88
N LYS A 147 -6.99 -6.46 -8.89
CA LYS A 147 -6.86 -7.76 -9.56
C LYS A 147 -5.44 -7.95 -10.13
N ARG A 148 -4.94 -6.98 -10.89
CA ARG A 148 -3.59 -7.05 -11.49
C ARG A 148 -2.49 -7.17 -10.44
N ILE A 149 -2.61 -6.46 -9.32
CA ILE A 149 -1.63 -6.50 -8.23
C ILE A 149 -1.63 -7.85 -7.55
N ILE A 150 -2.80 -8.40 -7.19
CA ILE A 150 -2.91 -9.73 -6.57
C ILE A 150 -2.25 -10.79 -7.44
N ASP A 151 -2.51 -10.78 -8.75
CA ASP A 151 -1.94 -11.74 -9.71
C ASP A 151 -0.40 -11.65 -9.82
N ARG A 152 0.20 -10.52 -9.43
CA ARG A 152 1.66 -10.28 -9.47
C ARG A 152 2.37 -10.52 -8.13
N ILE A 153 1.63 -10.61 -7.01
CA ILE A 153 2.24 -10.83 -5.70
C ILE A 153 2.67 -12.29 -5.57
N ASP A 154 3.99 -12.49 -5.60
CA ASP A 154 4.64 -13.78 -5.40
C ASP A 154 5.26 -13.85 -4.01
N MET A 155 4.58 -14.53 -3.08
CA MET A 155 5.06 -14.68 -1.70
C MET A 155 6.33 -15.54 -1.60
N GLY A 156 6.63 -16.38 -2.61
CA GLY A 156 7.89 -17.10 -2.69
C GLY A 156 9.06 -16.15 -2.94
N LYS A 157 8.94 -15.28 -3.94
CA LYS A 157 9.97 -14.24 -4.21
C LYS A 157 10.11 -13.26 -3.05
N ILE A 158 8.99 -12.85 -2.44
CA ILE A 158 9.01 -11.94 -1.29
C ILE A 158 9.69 -12.60 -0.08
N GLY A 159 9.37 -13.86 0.22
CA GLY A 159 10.06 -14.61 1.27
C GLY A 159 11.56 -14.72 1.01
N SER A 160 11.97 -14.92 -0.25
CA SER A 160 13.39 -14.93 -0.63
C SER A 160 14.07 -13.57 -0.42
N ILE A 161 13.41 -12.46 -0.77
CA ILE A 161 13.91 -11.10 -0.48
C ILE A 161 14.11 -10.92 1.03
N ILE A 162 13.13 -11.32 1.84
CA ILE A 162 13.20 -11.21 3.30
C ILE A 162 14.34 -12.05 3.86
N GLU A 163 14.48 -13.31 3.43
CA GLU A 163 15.51 -14.23 3.91
C GLU A 163 16.92 -13.68 3.69
N HIS A 164 17.16 -13.10 2.50
CA HIS A 164 18.46 -12.63 2.05
C HIS A 164 18.72 -11.14 2.36
N THR A 165 17.78 -10.45 3.01
CA THR A 165 18.01 -9.07 3.45
C THR A 165 19.07 -9.07 4.56
N PRO A 166 20.21 -8.39 4.38
CA PRO A 166 21.27 -8.39 5.37
C PRO A 166 20.87 -7.57 6.61
N TYR A 167 21.55 -7.85 7.72
CA TYR A 167 21.46 -7.11 9.00
C TYR A 167 20.14 -7.16 9.77
N ILE A 168 19.07 -7.72 9.22
CA ILE A 168 17.82 -7.95 9.96
C ILE A 168 17.83 -9.32 10.66
N SER A 169 17.26 -9.38 11.85
CA SER A 169 17.20 -10.61 12.64
C SER A 169 16.15 -11.60 12.11
N GLU A 170 16.27 -12.87 12.50
CA GLU A 170 15.28 -13.91 12.17
C GLU A 170 13.89 -13.53 12.70
N LEU A 171 13.81 -12.85 13.87
CA LEU A 171 12.55 -12.34 14.40
C LEU A 171 11.93 -11.28 13.47
N GLN A 172 12.73 -10.35 12.96
CA GLN A 172 12.27 -9.32 12.02
C GLN A 172 11.85 -9.92 10.68
N LYS A 173 12.59 -10.92 10.17
CA LYS A 173 12.21 -11.69 8.97
C LYS A 173 10.86 -12.38 9.16
N ARG A 174 10.68 -13.09 10.28
CA ARG A 174 9.41 -13.71 10.63
C ARG A 174 8.28 -12.69 10.70
N PHE A 175 8.52 -11.56 11.36
CA PHE A 175 7.54 -10.47 11.47
C PHE A 175 7.10 -9.96 10.09
N TYR A 176 8.05 -9.63 9.20
CA TYR A 176 7.72 -9.16 7.84
C TYR A 176 6.97 -10.19 7.02
N PHE A 177 7.42 -11.44 7.04
CA PHE A 177 6.76 -12.50 6.28
C PHE A 177 5.33 -12.72 6.77
N THR A 178 5.10 -12.78 8.09
CA THR A 178 3.77 -12.93 8.68
C THR A 178 2.87 -11.75 8.32
N VAL A 179 3.30 -10.51 8.54
CA VAL A 179 2.49 -9.32 8.26
C VAL A 179 2.13 -9.21 6.77
N LEU A 180 3.09 -9.43 5.87
CA LEU A 180 2.84 -9.35 4.43
C LEU A 180 1.89 -10.45 3.96
N SER A 181 2.08 -11.69 4.44
CA SER A 181 1.18 -12.80 4.13
C SER A 181 -0.24 -12.50 4.58
N LEU A 182 -0.41 -11.99 5.81
CA LEU A 182 -1.71 -11.60 6.33
C LEU A 182 -2.35 -10.46 5.54
N ARG A 183 -1.60 -9.43 5.14
CA ARG A 183 -2.16 -8.33 4.35
C ARG A 183 -2.55 -8.75 2.94
N LYS A 184 -1.77 -9.62 2.30
CA LYS A 184 -2.15 -10.21 1.01
C LYS A 184 -3.52 -10.85 1.13
N TYR A 185 -3.71 -11.73 2.11
CA TYR A 185 -4.96 -12.46 2.27
C TYR A 185 -6.09 -11.58 2.80
N LEU A 186 -5.94 -11.04 4.01
CA LEU A 186 -7.02 -10.39 4.77
C LEU A 186 -7.41 -9.00 4.25
N ILE A 187 -6.55 -8.33 3.48
CA ILE A 187 -6.82 -7.00 2.94
C ILE A 187 -7.05 -7.09 1.43
N LEU A 188 -6.10 -7.61 0.66
CA LEU A 188 -6.19 -7.56 -0.80
C LEU A 188 -7.14 -8.62 -1.37
N GLU A 189 -6.91 -9.90 -1.05
CA GLU A 189 -7.70 -11.01 -1.60
C GLU A 189 -9.14 -10.97 -1.08
N GLN A 190 -9.33 -10.72 0.22
CA GLN A 190 -10.68 -10.56 0.78
C GLN A 190 -11.45 -9.38 0.17
N ALA A 191 -10.78 -8.27 -0.20
CA ALA A 191 -11.44 -7.17 -0.92
C ALA A 191 -11.92 -7.55 -2.34
N MET A 192 -11.37 -8.62 -2.93
CA MET A 192 -11.85 -9.19 -4.19
C MET A 192 -12.97 -10.22 -3.99
N GLU A 193 -12.85 -11.09 -3.00
CA GLU A 193 -13.76 -12.23 -2.76
C GLU A 193 -15.04 -11.83 -2.02
N GLY A 194 -14.95 -10.88 -1.08
CA GLY A 194 -16.05 -10.45 -0.23
C GLY A 194 -16.09 -8.94 -0.10
N ARG A 195 -16.92 -8.28 -0.92
CA ARG A 195 -17.15 -6.82 -0.81
C ARG A 195 -18.25 -6.50 0.19
N GLY A 196 -18.15 -5.34 0.82
CA GLY A 196 -19.12 -4.85 1.80
C GLY A 196 -18.94 -5.46 3.20
N GLU A 197 -19.86 -5.11 4.11
CA GLU A 197 -19.79 -5.47 5.54
C GLU A 197 -19.72 -6.98 5.79
N LYS A 198 -20.35 -7.79 4.93
CA LYS A 198 -20.29 -9.26 5.03
C LYS A 198 -18.88 -9.79 4.79
N GLY A 199 -18.16 -9.23 3.81
CA GLY A 199 -16.77 -9.62 3.53
C GLY A 199 -15.82 -9.21 4.65
N GLN A 200 -16.02 -8.03 5.24
CA GLN A 200 -15.23 -7.59 6.40
C GLN A 200 -15.36 -8.54 7.59
N ASN A 201 -16.57 -9.03 7.86
CA ASN A 201 -16.82 -9.98 8.94
C ASN A 201 -16.18 -11.36 8.68
N ILE A 202 -16.11 -11.78 7.41
CA ILE A 202 -15.43 -13.03 7.02
C ILE A 202 -13.92 -12.89 7.21
N ALA A 203 -13.31 -11.81 6.72
CA ALA A 203 -11.88 -11.55 6.86
C ALA A 203 -11.45 -11.61 8.34
N LYS A 204 -12.19 -10.94 9.23
CA LYS A 204 -11.90 -10.93 10.68
C LYS A 204 -11.96 -12.31 11.32
N ARG A 205 -12.82 -13.21 10.83
CA ARG A 205 -12.92 -14.59 11.34
C ARG A 205 -11.80 -15.51 10.84
N ASN A 206 -11.17 -15.16 9.73
CA ASN A 206 -10.17 -16.00 9.09
C ASN A 206 -8.73 -15.76 9.60
N LEU A 207 -8.50 -14.74 10.43
CA LEU A 207 -7.15 -14.38 10.90
C LEU A 207 -6.42 -15.57 11.54
N ARG A 208 -7.05 -16.26 12.50
CA ARG A 208 -6.45 -17.39 13.20
C ARG A 208 -6.08 -18.54 12.25
N THR A 209 -7.01 -18.93 11.39
CA THR A 209 -6.82 -19.99 10.40
C THR A 209 -5.67 -19.65 9.45
N GLU A 210 -5.62 -18.39 9.00
CA GLU A 210 -4.59 -17.93 8.08
C GLU A 210 -3.21 -17.84 8.76
N LEU A 211 -3.17 -17.43 10.03
CA LEU A 211 -1.94 -17.46 10.84
C LEU A 211 -1.36 -18.87 10.95
N ASP A 212 -2.20 -19.87 11.24
CA ASP A 212 -1.76 -21.27 11.35
C ASP A 212 -1.24 -21.80 9.99
N ARG A 213 -1.87 -21.41 8.87
CA ARG A 213 -1.40 -21.71 7.51
C ARG A 213 -0.04 -21.10 7.22
N ILE A 214 0.13 -19.81 7.51
CA ILE A 214 1.38 -19.06 7.30
C ILE A 214 2.52 -19.65 8.13
N ASP A 215 2.26 -19.99 9.40
CA ASP A 215 3.29 -20.59 10.26
C ASP A 215 3.68 -21.99 9.76
N GLY A 216 2.76 -22.75 9.17
CA GLY A 216 3.05 -24.01 8.50
C GLY A 216 3.96 -23.83 7.29
N GLU A 217 3.57 -22.95 6.36
CA GLU A 217 4.34 -22.64 5.15
C GLU A 217 5.74 -22.11 5.48
N ARG A 218 5.84 -21.25 6.50
CA ARG A 218 7.12 -20.70 6.96
C ARG A 218 8.07 -21.79 7.43
N ARG A 219 7.61 -22.69 8.30
CA ARG A 219 8.45 -23.79 8.84
C ARG A 219 8.92 -24.76 7.77
N GLU A 220 8.16 -24.92 6.68
CA GLU A 220 8.52 -25.82 5.58
C GLU A 220 9.53 -25.19 4.62
N LYS A 221 9.38 -23.89 4.31
CA LYS A 221 10.11 -23.24 3.21
C LYS A 221 11.24 -22.32 3.64
N TRP A 222 11.17 -21.75 4.85
CA TRP A 222 12.07 -20.68 5.27
C TRP A 222 12.83 -21.04 6.54
N LYS A 223 14.05 -20.50 6.67
CA LYS A 223 14.93 -20.77 7.82
C LYS A 223 14.69 -19.86 9.03
N PHE A 224 13.87 -18.82 8.86
CA PHE A 224 13.51 -17.83 9.88
C PHE A 224 12.14 -18.11 10.51
#